data_AF-A0A099CTY3-F1
#
_entry.id   AF-A0A099CTY3-F1
#
_cell.length_a   1.000
_cell.length_b   1.000
_cell.length_c   1.000
_cell.angle_alpha   90.00
_cell.angle_beta   90.00
_cell.angle_gamma   90.00
#
_symmetry.space_group_name_H-M   'P 1'
#
loop_
_entity.id
_entity.type
_entity.pdbx_description
1 polymer ?
#
loop_
_entity_poly.entity_id
_entity_poly.type
_entity_poly.pdbx_seq_one_letter_code
_entity_poly.pdbx_strand_id
1 'polypeptide(L)'
;LWILSLATFGWLAWRRRSAAHRAGTAAAQARSGRARTLRNAFLLAARGGDPHATGRALLAWAQAERDGVRHLQDVSEQLADSDQIEAIARLQQRRYAAAIDAAQDPCAALAEAFRSGFVWRKPSAASPQEPLPPLYPPST
;
A
#
# COMPACT_ATOMS: atom_id res chain seq x y z
N LEU A 1 -48.40 18.40 17.43
CA LEU A 1 -47.16 18.19 18.21
C LEU A 1 -46.20 17.12 17.65
N TRP A 2 -46.53 16.34 16.61
CA TRP A 2 -45.62 15.29 16.07
C TRP A 2 -44.66 15.74 14.95
N ILE A 3 -45.01 16.79 14.20
CA ILE A 3 -44.21 17.28 13.07
C ILE A 3 -42.86 17.86 13.54
N LEU A 4 -42.85 18.54 14.70
CA LEU A 4 -41.64 19.09 15.31
C LEU A 4 -40.65 17.99 15.71
N SER A 5 -41.14 16.83 16.18
CA SER A 5 -40.32 15.69 16.57
C SER A 5 -39.65 15.01 15.36
N LEU A 6 -40.37 14.86 14.25
CA LEU A 6 -39.79 14.31 13.01
C LEU A 6 -38.77 15.28 12.38
N ALA A 7 -39.05 16.58 12.38
CA ALA A 7 -38.16 17.59 11.82
C ALA A 7 -36.84 17.69 12.59
N THR A 8 -36.90 17.65 13.93
CA THR A 8 -35.70 17.66 14.78
C THR A 8 -34.87 16.39 14.62
N PHE A 9 -35.50 15.22 14.52
CA PHE A 9 -34.78 13.96 14.31
C PHE A 9 -34.15 13.86 12.92
N GLY A 10 -34.86 14.30 11.88
CA GLY A 10 -34.34 14.36 10.51
C GLY A 10 -33.16 15.34 10.38
N TRP A 11 -33.27 16.53 10.97
CA TRP A 11 -32.19 17.52 10.99
C TRP A 11 -30.96 17.04 11.76
N LEU A 12 -31.15 16.38 12.90
CA LEU A 12 -30.06 15.83 13.70
C LEU A 12 -29.37 14.66 12.98
N ALA A 13 -30.14 13.75 12.38
CA ALA A 13 -29.61 12.65 11.59
C ALA A 13 -28.82 13.17 10.37
N TRP A 14 -29.30 14.23 9.72
CA TRP A 14 -28.60 14.86 8.60
C TRP A 14 -27.30 15.55 9.06
N ARG A 15 -27.31 16.32 10.16
CA ARG A 15 -26.08 16.90 10.76
C ARG A 15 -25.05 15.82 11.11
N ARG A 16 -25.49 14.71 11.70
CA ARG A 16 -24.60 13.59 12.07
C ARG A 16 -24.01 12.90 10.84
N ARG A 17 -24.80 12.72 9.77
CA ARG A 17 -24.31 12.17 8.48
C ARG A 17 -23.31 13.10 7.80
N SER A 18 -23.56 14.41 7.79
CA SER A 18 -22.63 15.40 7.22
C SER A 18 -21.31 15.47 8.02
N ALA A 19 -21.36 15.32 9.34
CA ALA A 19 -20.15 15.27 10.18
C ALA A 19 -19.33 14.00 9.94
N ALA A 20 -19.98 12.84 9.80
CA ALA A 20 -19.31 11.58 9.47
C ALA A 20 -18.65 11.61 8.08
N HIS A 21 -19.31 12.22 7.08
CA HIS A 21 -18.71 12.40 5.76
C HIS A 21 -17.51 13.35 5.77
N ARG A 22 -17.57 14.46 6.52
CA ARG A 22 -16.41 15.37 6.69
C ARG A 22 -15.25 14.72 7.45
N ALA A 23 -15.53 13.90 8.45
CA ALA A 23 -14.50 13.14 9.16
C ALA A 23 -13.83 12.11 8.24
N GLY A 24 -14.61 11.43 7.39
CA GLY A 24 -14.10 10.51 6.37
C GLY A 24 -13.20 11.19 5.34
N THR A 25 -13.60 12.35 4.82
CA THR A 25 -12.77 13.11 3.86
C THR A 25 -11.51 13.68 4.51
N ALA A 26 -11.59 14.20 5.74
CA ALA A 26 -10.42 14.67 6.48
C ALA A 26 -9.41 13.54 6.76
N ALA A 27 -9.89 12.35 7.12
CA ALA A 27 -9.03 11.19 7.33
C ALA A 27 -8.37 10.71 6.02
N ALA A 28 -9.09 10.73 4.90
CA ALA A 28 -8.53 10.44 3.58
C ALA A 28 -7.46 11.47 3.16
N GLN A 29 -7.71 12.75 3.40
CA GLN A 29 -6.78 13.84 3.12
C GLN A 29 -5.49 13.71 3.95
N ALA A 30 -5.63 13.42 5.25
CA ALA A 30 -4.50 13.21 6.15
C ALA A 30 -3.65 12.00 5.73
N ARG A 31 -4.29 10.91 5.29
CA ARG A 31 -3.61 9.71 4.76
C ARG A 31 -2.85 10.02 3.47
N SER A 32 -3.46 10.79 2.56
CA SER A 32 -2.80 11.25 1.33
C SER A 32 -1.60 12.17 1.62
N GLY A 33 -1.73 13.10 2.57
CA GLY A 33 -0.63 13.97 3.00
C GLY A 33 0.53 13.19 3.64
N ARG A 34 0.22 12.17 4.44
CA ARG A 34 1.21 11.25 5.02
C ARG A 34 1.92 10.43 3.94
N ALA A 35 1.20 9.87 2.98
CA ALA A 35 1.79 9.13 1.86
C ALA A 35 2.76 9.99 1.05
N ARG A 36 2.41 11.25 0.74
CA ARG A 36 3.29 12.19 0.04
C ARG A 36 4.58 12.48 0.82
N THR A 37 4.46 12.66 2.14
CA THR A 37 5.62 12.90 3.01
C THR A 37 6.56 11.70 3.03
N LEU A 38 6.01 10.48 3.12
CA LEU A 38 6.77 9.24 3.10
C LEU A 38 7.44 8.98 1.75
N ARG A 39 6.77 9.29 0.63
CA ARG A 39 7.37 9.26 -0.70
C ARG A 39 8.60 10.18 -0.80
N ASN A 40 8.50 11.41 -0.28
CA ASN A 40 9.64 12.32 -0.27
C ASN A 40 10.80 11.80 0.61
N ALA A 41 10.48 11.22 1.77
CA ALA A 41 11.48 10.60 2.64
C ALA A 41 12.18 9.41 1.94
N PHE A 42 11.43 8.61 1.18
CA PHE A 42 11.98 7.55 0.33
C PHE A 42 12.92 8.10 -0.75
N LEU A 43 12.51 9.13 -1.50
CA LEU A 43 13.36 9.73 -2.53
C LEU A 43 14.64 10.35 -1.93
N LEU A 44 14.55 10.93 -0.74
CA LEU A 44 15.71 11.44 -0.01
C LEU A 44 16.65 10.31 0.43
N ALA A 45 16.10 9.22 0.99
CA ALA A 45 16.87 8.06 1.39
C ALA A 45 17.57 7.40 0.20
N ALA A 46 16.88 7.30 -0.94
CA ALA A 46 17.44 6.75 -2.18
C ALA A 46 18.62 7.57 -2.69
N ARG A 47 18.59 8.91 -2.57
CA ARG A 47 19.75 9.77 -2.89
C ARG A 47 20.92 9.57 -1.94
N GLY A 48 20.68 9.13 -0.71
CA GLY A 48 21.72 8.83 0.27
C GLY A 48 22.48 7.53 -0.01
N GLY A 49 22.00 6.69 -0.94
CA GLY A 49 22.69 5.44 -1.33
C GLY A 49 22.68 4.34 -0.25
N ASP A 50 21.97 4.53 0.86
CA ASP A 50 21.82 3.51 1.90
C ASP A 50 20.65 2.56 1.56
N PRO A 51 20.93 1.29 1.19
CA PRO A 51 19.90 0.35 0.80
C PRO A 51 19.00 -0.07 1.97
N HIS A 52 19.49 -0.04 3.22
CA HIS A 52 18.69 -0.33 4.40
C HIS A 52 17.72 0.81 4.71
N ALA A 53 18.20 2.06 4.72
CA ALA A 53 17.33 3.22 4.93
C ALA A 53 16.28 3.35 3.82
N THR A 54 16.70 3.16 2.56
CA THR A 54 15.81 3.23 1.39
C THR A 54 14.72 2.17 1.46
N GLY A 55 15.06 0.92 1.80
CA GLY A 55 14.08 -0.16 1.97
C GLY A 55 13.06 0.12 3.08
N ARG A 56 13.49 0.63 4.24
CA ARG A 56 12.56 1.01 5.32
C ARG A 56 11.63 2.14 4.91
N ALA A 57 12.15 3.15 4.19
CA ALA A 57 11.36 4.27 3.73
C ALA A 57 10.30 3.84 2.68
N LEU A 58 10.68 2.94 1.76
CA LEU A 58 9.75 2.34 0.80
C LEU A 58 8.63 1.56 1.51
N LEU A 59 8.97 0.73 2.51
CA LEU A 59 7.99 -0.04 3.27
C LEU A 59 7.02 0.85 4.04
N ALA A 60 7.52 1.90 4.69
CA ALA A 60 6.68 2.85 5.41
C ALA A 60 5.71 3.58 4.47
N TRP A 61 6.17 3.95 3.27
CA TRP A 61 5.30 4.54 2.25
C TRP A 61 4.25 3.54 1.75
N ALA A 62 4.62 2.29 1.45
CA ALA A 62 3.68 1.24 1.03
C ALA A 62 2.58 1.00 2.08
N GLN A 63 2.95 0.94 3.37
CA GLN A 63 2.01 0.80 4.49
C GLN A 63 1.01 1.95 4.61
N ALA A 64 1.41 3.17 4.21
CA ALA A 64 0.52 4.31 4.22
C ALA A 64 -0.49 4.31 3.05
N GLU A 65 -0.17 3.63 1.95
CA GLU A 65 -1.08 3.47 0.80
C GLU A 65 -2.01 2.27 0.95
N ARG A 66 -1.51 1.15 1.46
CA ARG A 66 -2.30 -0.09 1.61
C ARG A 66 -2.05 -0.74 2.96
N ASP A 67 -3.13 -0.85 3.73
CA ASP A 67 -3.13 -1.61 4.98
C ASP A 67 -2.91 -3.11 4.64
N GLY A 68 -1.98 -3.77 5.35
CA GLY A 68 -1.69 -5.20 5.19
C GLY A 68 -0.28 -5.54 4.68
N VAL A 69 0.49 -4.55 4.23
CA VAL A 69 1.90 -4.75 3.84
C VAL A 69 2.80 -4.79 5.08
N ARG A 70 3.49 -5.92 5.34
CA ARG A 70 4.40 -6.06 6.49
C ARG A 70 5.86 -6.14 6.06
N HIS A 71 6.11 -6.75 4.90
CA HIS A 71 7.44 -6.96 4.35
C HIS A 71 7.55 -6.40 2.92
N LEU A 72 8.79 -6.15 2.48
CA LEU A 72 9.04 -5.71 1.11
C LEU A 72 8.60 -6.77 0.07
N GLN A 73 8.63 -8.05 0.44
CA GLN A 73 8.15 -9.13 -0.41
C GLN A 73 6.65 -8.98 -0.72
N ASP A 74 5.85 -8.69 0.31
CA ASP A 74 4.40 -8.44 0.17
C ASP A 74 4.12 -7.28 -0.80
N VAL A 75 5.00 -6.28 -0.85
CA VAL A 75 4.90 -5.18 -1.84
C VAL A 75 5.07 -5.72 -3.24
N SER A 76 6.15 -6.48 -3.49
CA SER A 76 6.45 -7.03 -4.82
C SER A 76 5.34 -7.94 -5.37
N GLU A 77 4.69 -8.73 -4.50
CA GLU A 77 3.59 -9.63 -4.88
C GLU A 77 2.32 -8.85 -5.27
N GLN A 78 2.14 -7.67 -4.69
CA GLN A 78 0.97 -6.81 -4.90
C GLN A 78 1.17 -5.80 -6.04
N LEU A 79 2.37 -5.72 -6.63
CA LEU A 79 2.68 -4.83 -7.74
C LEU A 79 2.35 -5.48 -9.09
N ALA A 80 1.86 -4.68 -10.02
CA ALA A 80 1.56 -5.09 -11.39
C ALA A 80 2.70 -4.76 -12.37
N ASP A 81 3.58 -3.82 -12.01
CA ASP A 81 4.68 -3.37 -12.85
C ASP A 81 5.95 -4.21 -12.61
N SER A 82 6.46 -4.82 -13.68
CA SER A 82 7.66 -5.64 -13.65
C SER A 82 8.91 -4.86 -13.26
N ASP A 83 9.01 -3.59 -13.66
CA ASP A 83 10.19 -2.77 -13.41
C ASP A 83 10.31 -2.45 -11.91
N GLN A 84 9.18 -2.23 -11.25
CA GLN A 84 9.10 -2.01 -9.81
C GLN A 84 9.45 -3.27 -9.01
N ILE A 85 8.99 -4.44 -9.49
CA ILE A 85 9.30 -5.74 -8.88
C ILE A 85 10.80 -6.02 -9.00
N GLU A 86 11.38 -5.82 -10.18
CA GLU A 86 12.81 -6.06 -10.41
C GLU A 86 13.69 -5.10 -9.59
N ALA A 87 13.33 -3.83 -9.50
CA ALA A 87 14.06 -2.87 -8.69
C ALA A 87 14.07 -3.25 -7.20
N ILE A 88 12.97 -3.79 -6.67
CA ILE A 88 12.91 -4.34 -5.31
C ILE A 88 13.86 -5.54 -5.16
N ALA A 89 13.85 -6.47 -6.12
CA ALA A 89 14.71 -7.64 -6.08
C ALA A 89 16.21 -7.25 -6.10
N ARG A 90 16.59 -6.28 -6.93
CA ARG A 90 17.96 -5.74 -6.99
C ARG A 90 18.38 -5.08 -5.67
N LEU A 91 17.47 -4.33 -5.02
CA LEU A 91 17.72 -3.75 -3.70
C LEU A 91 17.97 -4.85 -2.65
N GLN A 92 17.13 -5.89 -2.62
CA GLN A 92 17.28 -7.01 -1.70
C GLN A 92 18.59 -7.77 -1.94
N GLN A 93 18.93 -8.01 -3.20
CA GLN A 93 20.19 -8.64 -3.60
C GLN A 93 21.40 -7.83 -3.10
N ARG A 94 21.42 -6.50 -3.28
CA ARG A 94 22.46 -5.60 -2.74
C ARG A 94 22.57 -5.67 -1.21
N ARG A 95 21.46 -5.89 -0.52
CA ARG A 95 21.41 -5.96 0.95
C ARG A 95 22.03 -7.22 1.53
N TYR A 96 21.96 -8.32 0.79
CA TYR A 96 22.43 -9.64 1.26
C TYR A 96 23.70 -10.11 0.56
N ALA A 97 23.99 -9.62 -0.65
CA ALA A 97 25.24 -9.88 -1.36
C ALA A 97 26.25 -8.77 -1.05
N ALA A 98 27.30 -9.09 -0.29
CA ALA A 98 28.28 -8.13 0.21
C ALA A 98 29.14 -7.46 -0.88
N ALA A 99 29.14 -7.96 -2.12
CA ALA A 99 29.97 -7.44 -3.20
C ALA A 99 29.46 -7.89 -4.56
N ILE A 100 28.37 -7.30 -5.03
CA ILE A 100 28.11 -7.30 -6.48
C ILE A 100 28.41 -5.89 -6.94
N ASP A 101 29.40 -5.78 -7.82
CA ASP A 101 29.64 -4.61 -8.68
C ASP A 101 28.42 -4.41 -9.57
N ALA A 102 27.32 -3.98 -8.96
CA ALA A 102 26.19 -3.47 -9.70
C ALA A 102 26.68 -2.15 -10.28
N ALA A 103 27.00 -2.16 -11.57
CA ALA A 103 27.40 -0.98 -12.35
C ALA A 103 26.39 0.18 -12.25
N GLN A 104 25.20 -0.08 -11.69
CA GLN A 104 24.15 0.89 -11.42
C GLN A 104 23.83 0.91 -9.92
N ASP A 105 23.66 2.11 -9.37
CA ASP A 105 23.17 2.30 -8.01
C ASP A 105 21.72 1.79 -7.90
N PRO A 106 21.46 0.70 -7.17
CA PRO A 106 20.12 0.13 -7.04
C PRO A 106 19.17 1.09 -6.33
N CYS A 107 19.67 2.00 -5.48
CA CYS A 107 18.83 3.00 -4.84
C CYS A 107 18.31 4.03 -5.86
N ALA A 108 19.16 4.45 -6.80
CA ALA A 108 18.76 5.34 -7.89
C ALA A 108 17.78 4.67 -8.87
N ALA A 109 18.04 3.41 -9.25
CA ALA A 109 17.13 2.64 -10.10
C ALA A 109 15.74 2.45 -9.44
N LEU A 110 15.73 2.21 -8.12
CA LEU A 110 14.51 2.12 -7.35
C LEU A 110 13.77 3.46 -7.28
N ALA A 111 14.47 4.58 -7.07
CA ALA A 111 13.84 5.90 -7.09
C ALA A 111 13.18 6.21 -8.45
N GLU A 112 13.77 5.74 -9.54
CA GLU A 112 13.22 5.92 -10.89
C GLU A 112 11.97 5.08 -11.11
N ALA A 113 12.02 3.78 -10.80
CA ALA A 113 10.89 2.87 -10.95
C ALA A 113 9.68 3.32 -10.12
N PHE A 114 9.91 3.90 -8.94
CA PHE A 114 8.86 4.37 -8.05
C PHE A 114 8.55 5.88 -8.19
N ARG A 115 9.12 6.55 -9.21
CA ARG A 115 8.89 7.99 -9.45
C ARG A 115 7.41 8.29 -9.68
N SER A 116 6.65 7.41 -10.33
CA SER A 116 5.23 7.60 -10.63
C SER A 116 4.29 7.20 -9.47
N GLY A 117 4.80 6.53 -8.43
CA GLY A 117 3.97 5.91 -7.39
C GLY A 117 3.98 4.38 -7.49
N PHE A 118 3.22 3.69 -6.64
CA PHE A 118 3.06 2.24 -6.72
C PHE A 118 2.03 1.86 -7.78
N VAL A 119 2.38 0.91 -8.65
CA VAL A 119 1.44 0.32 -9.59
C VAL A 119 0.84 -0.94 -8.98
N TRP A 120 -0.18 -0.75 -8.13
CA TRP A 120 -0.85 -1.87 -7.45
C TRP A 120 -1.64 -2.75 -8.43
N ARG A 121 -1.56 -4.08 -8.25
CA ARG A 121 -2.49 -5.02 -8.89
C ARG A 121 -3.91 -4.69 -8.43
N LYS A 122 -4.82 -4.62 -9.40
CA LYS A 122 -6.25 -4.60 -9.10
C LYS A 122 -6.60 -5.90 -8.38
N PRO A 123 -7.41 -5.87 -7.31
CA PRO A 123 -7.93 -7.10 -6.73
C PRO A 123 -8.69 -7.83 -7.84
N SER A 124 -8.14 -8.94 -8.31
CA SER A 124 -8.87 -9.85 -9.18
C SER A 124 -10.11 -10.25 -8.40
N ALA A 125 -11.29 -10.06 -8.98
CA ALA A 125 -12.51 -10.62 -8.41
C ALA A 125 -12.21 -12.09 -8.14
N ALA A 126 -12.23 -12.47 -6.86
CA ALA A 126 -11.82 -13.79 -6.44
C ALA A 126 -12.57 -14.81 -7.31
N SER A 127 -11.83 -15.64 -8.05
CA SER A 127 -12.42 -16.82 -8.65
C SER A 127 -13.12 -17.57 -7.52
N PRO A 128 -14.37 -18.05 -7.74
CA PRO A 128 -15.12 -18.77 -6.72
C PRO A 128 -14.20 -19.83 -6.13
N GLN A 129 -14.04 -19.82 -4.81
CA GLN A 129 -13.26 -20.85 -4.14
C GLN A 129 -13.84 -22.20 -4.55
N GLU A 130 -13.09 -22.89 -5.41
CA GLU A 130 -13.43 -24.22 -5.85
C GLU A 130 -13.45 -25.07 -4.57
N PRO A 131 -14.62 -25.58 -4.14
CA PRO A 131 -14.73 -26.25 -2.86
C PRO A 131 -13.79 -27.45 -2.89
N LEU A 132 -12.92 -27.53 -1.88
CA LEU A 132 -11.95 -28.63 -1.75
C LEU A 132 -12.69 -29.97 -1.98
N PRO A 133 -12.15 -30.86 -2.84
CA PRO A 133 -12.75 -32.18 -3.00
C PRO A 133 -12.75 -32.89 -1.64
N PRO A 134 -13.85 -33.56 -1.26
CA PRO A 134 -13.95 -34.24 0.02
C PRO A 134 -12.81 -35.26 0.16
N LEU A 135 -12.03 -35.14 1.24
CA LEU A 135 -10.83 -35.94 1.48
C LEU A 135 -11.11 -37.41 1.85
N TYR A 136 -12.37 -37.84 1.87
CA TYR A 136 -12.74 -39.23 2.14
C TYR A 136 -13.93 -39.67 1.28
N PRO A 137 -13.92 -40.93 0.78
CA PRO A 137 -15.12 -41.53 0.23
C PRO A 137 -16.17 -41.67 1.34
N PRO A 138 -17.48 -41.50 1.05
CA PRO A 138 -18.52 -41.82 2.01
C PRO A 138 -18.46 -43.33 2.28
N SER A 139 -18.12 -43.71 3.50
CA SER A 139 -18.21 -45.08 3.96
C SER A 139 -19.70 -45.45 4.08
N THR A 140 -20.15 -46.36 3.21
CA THR A 140 -21.42 -47.10 3.31
C THR A 140 -21.33 -48.17 4.40
#